data_AF-A0A957PLJ1-F1
#
_entry.id   AF-A0A957PLJ1-F1
#
_cell.length_a   1.000
_cell.length_b   1.000
_cell.length_c   1.000
_cell.angle_alpha   90.00
_cell.angle_beta   90.00
_cell.angle_gamma   90.00
#
_symmetry.space_group_name_H-M   'P 1'
#
loop_
_entity.id
_entity.type
_entity.pdbx_description
1 polymer ?
#
loop_
_entity_poly.entity_id
_entity_poly.type
_entity_poly.pdbx_seq_one_letter_code
_entity_poly.pdbx_strand_id
1 'polypeptide(L)'
;IHFLRSQAPRGNRITAAQVRQLMEQVVLPPLGHHVTIRPAAGAPVPGQWVTAGPVDDARLALFLHGGGYVAGSLRSYRGLTTALAQACGVSLLALDYRLAPEHPFPAALEDVCDTYCWLLARNMNPEQIVLIGDSAGGGLAIAALIRLRDAGIPLPKAAVCLSPWLDLSLASPSIQANNGVDYLNPDLVAACADLYLSGLDPHTPLASPLYADLHNLPPLLIQVGSAELFCDEAREFAQHAQAANVDVTLEVWDEMIHDWHMLHWLEPQARAAIAQIGAYVQKALHQEKKAYSNHTRTTFILSSE
;
A
#
# COMPACT_ATOMS: atom_id res chain seq x y z
N ILE A 1 15.61 12.74 10.50
CA ILE A 1 16.43 11.80 9.70
C ILE A 1 17.67 11.31 10.46
N HIS A 2 18.64 12.17 10.81
CA HIS A 2 19.87 11.73 11.52
C HIS A 2 19.59 10.93 12.81
N PHE A 3 18.59 11.35 13.60
CA PHE A 3 18.17 10.61 14.79
C PHE A 3 17.70 9.19 14.44
N LEU A 4 16.73 9.03 13.54
CA LEU A 4 16.21 7.71 13.12
C LEU A 4 17.33 6.82 12.56
N ARG A 5 18.21 7.39 11.74
CA ARG A 5 19.40 6.72 11.21
C ARG A 5 20.33 6.16 12.28
N SER A 6 20.51 6.90 13.38
CA SER A 6 21.36 6.46 14.49
C SER A 6 20.74 5.34 15.34
N GLN A 7 19.42 5.17 15.27
CA GLN A 7 18.68 4.14 16.00
C GLN A 7 18.50 2.86 15.18
N ALA A 8 18.62 2.93 13.86
CA ALA A 8 18.46 1.76 12.99
C ALA A 8 19.54 0.71 13.29
N PRO A 9 19.16 -0.53 13.63
CA PRO A 9 20.12 -1.58 13.93
C PRO A 9 20.94 -1.96 12.69
N ARG A 10 22.17 -2.41 12.91
CA ARG A 10 23.14 -2.82 11.88
C ARG A 10 23.80 -4.15 12.23
N GLY A 11 24.25 -4.88 11.20
CA GLY A 11 24.95 -6.16 11.35
C GLY A 11 24.05 -7.41 11.31
N ASN A 12 24.68 -8.58 11.36
CA ASN A 12 24.11 -9.86 10.89
C ASN A 12 23.06 -10.54 11.81
N ARG A 13 22.53 -9.87 12.85
CA ARG A 13 21.58 -10.47 13.82
C ARG A 13 20.55 -9.46 14.33
N ILE A 14 19.83 -8.85 13.39
CA ILE A 14 18.70 -7.97 13.72
C ILE A 14 17.48 -8.84 14.02
N THR A 15 16.89 -8.65 15.18
CA THR A 15 15.72 -9.40 15.66
C THR A 15 14.42 -8.62 15.42
N ALA A 16 13.29 -9.32 15.33
CA ALA A 16 11.98 -8.68 15.23
C ALA A 16 11.70 -7.68 16.35
N ALA A 17 12.17 -7.96 17.58
CA ALA A 17 12.02 -7.05 18.71
C ALA A 17 12.75 -5.71 18.49
N GLN A 18 13.94 -5.72 17.87
CA GLN A 18 14.68 -4.49 17.55
C GLN A 18 13.98 -3.69 16.44
N VAL A 19 13.43 -4.37 15.42
CA VAL A 19 12.64 -3.72 14.36
C VAL A 19 11.38 -3.06 14.94
N ARG A 20 10.65 -3.77 15.81
CA ARG A 20 9.45 -3.26 16.49
C ARG A 20 9.77 -2.06 17.38
N GLN A 21 10.86 -2.13 18.14
CA GLN A 21 11.28 -1.02 19.00
C GLN A 21 11.61 0.24 18.19
N LEU A 22 12.29 0.11 17.04
CA LEU A 22 12.54 1.23 16.14
C LEU A 22 11.23 1.88 15.67
N MET A 23 10.25 1.06 15.28
CA MET A 23 8.96 1.55 14.77
C MET A 23 8.11 2.23 15.85
N GLU A 24 8.14 1.72 17.10
CA GLU A 24 7.42 2.34 18.22
C GLU A 24 7.96 3.72 18.61
N GLN A 25 9.22 4.03 18.30
CA GLN A 25 9.79 5.38 18.50
C GLN A 25 9.25 6.41 17.50
N VAL A 26 8.60 5.94 16.42
CA VAL A 26 7.98 6.77 15.38
C VAL A 26 6.47 6.94 15.67
N VAL A 27 6.01 6.83 16.93
CA VAL A 27 4.60 7.14 17.26
C VAL A 27 4.40 8.64 17.29
N LEU A 28 3.50 9.11 16.44
CA LEU A 28 3.32 10.53 16.15
C LEU A 28 1.91 10.95 16.54
N PRO A 29 1.74 12.14 17.15
CA PRO A 29 0.46 12.56 17.66
C PRO A 29 -0.54 12.75 16.50
N PRO A 30 -1.82 12.38 16.68
CA PRO A 30 -2.84 12.71 15.71
C PRO A 30 -2.97 14.24 15.60
N LEU A 31 -2.88 14.75 14.38
CA LEU A 31 -3.14 16.15 14.10
C LEU A 31 -4.58 16.31 13.65
N GLY A 32 -5.46 16.80 14.51
CA GLY A 32 -6.76 17.27 14.07
C GLY A 32 -7.86 17.22 15.12
N HIS A 33 -8.75 18.20 15.06
CA HIS A 33 -10.07 18.11 15.68
C HIS A 33 -11.00 17.35 14.72
N HIS A 34 -11.91 16.52 15.25
CA HIS A 34 -12.89 15.70 14.50
C HIS A 34 -12.41 14.38 13.88
N VAL A 35 -11.53 13.65 14.58
CA VAL A 35 -11.14 12.28 14.20
C VAL A 35 -11.95 11.28 15.04
N THR A 36 -12.58 10.31 14.39
CA THR A 36 -13.20 9.16 15.06
C THR A 36 -12.43 7.90 14.74
N ILE A 37 -11.99 7.18 15.78
CA ILE A 37 -11.36 5.87 15.66
C ILE A 37 -12.23 4.87 16.40
N ARG A 38 -12.69 3.83 15.70
CA ARG A 38 -13.49 2.75 16.29
C ARG A 38 -12.93 1.38 15.86
N PRO A 39 -12.96 0.35 16.73
CA PRO A 39 -12.62 -1.00 16.32
C PRO A 39 -13.47 -1.49 15.14
N ALA A 40 -12.89 -2.27 14.25
CA ALA A 40 -13.59 -2.96 13.17
C ALA A 40 -14.30 -4.23 13.70
N ALA A 41 -15.34 -4.03 14.51
CA ALA A 41 -16.05 -5.12 15.16
C ALA A 41 -16.60 -6.14 14.13
N GLY A 42 -16.28 -7.42 14.35
CA GLY A 42 -16.72 -8.52 13.50
C GLY A 42 -15.91 -8.71 12.20
N ALA A 43 -14.84 -7.96 11.98
CA ALA A 43 -13.84 -8.23 10.95
C ALA A 43 -13.05 -9.52 11.26
N PRO A 44 -12.59 -10.28 10.25
CA PRO A 44 -11.83 -11.52 10.44
C PRO A 44 -10.46 -11.24 11.07
N VAL A 45 -9.93 -10.04 10.85
CA VAL A 45 -8.64 -9.57 11.31
C VAL A 45 -8.86 -8.30 12.13
N PRO A 46 -8.13 -8.10 13.25
CA PRO A 46 -8.24 -6.87 14.03
C PRO A 46 -7.92 -5.64 13.16
N GLY A 47 -8.66 -4.56 13.40
CA GLY A 47 -8.51 -3.33 12.65
C GLY A 47 -9.26 -2.17 13.29
N GLN A 48 -9.05 -0.98 12.76
CA GLN A 48 -9.74 0.24 13.20
C GLN A 48 -10.27 1.02 12.01
N TRP A 49 -11.53 1.42 12.09
CA TRP A 49 -12.08 2.46 11.24
C TRP A 49 -11.60 3.81 11.70
N VAL A 50 -11.10 4.61 10.76
CA VAL A 50 -10.63 5.98 10.95
C VAL A 50 -11.45 6.87 10.03
N THR A 51 -12.11 7.87 10.60
CA THR A 51 -12.78 8.94 9.86
C THR A 51 -12.29 10.29 10.36
N ALA A 52 -12.14 11.25 9.45
CA ALA A 52 -11.67 12.60 9.77
C ALA A 52 -12.55 13.62 9.03
N GLY A 53 -13.53 14.18 9.74
CA GLY A 53 -14.57 15.03 9.17
C GLY A 53 -15.73 14.25 8.53
N PRO A 54 -16.62 14.92 7.77
CA PRO A 54 -17.69 14.27 7.03
C PRO A 54 -17.13 13.33 5.95
N VAL A 55 -17.59 12.09 5.95
CA VAL A 55 -17.16 11.06 4.98
C VAL A 55 -18.36 10.45 4.28
N ASP A 56 -18.13 9.94 3.08
CA ASP A 56 -19.08 9.08 2.38
C ASP A 56 -18.88 7.63 2.82
N ASP A 57 -19.78 7.11 3.65
CA ASP A 57 -19.69 5.74 4.17
C ASP A 57 -19.87 4.65 3.09
N ALA A 58 -20.30 5.01 1.88
CA ALA A 58 -20.32 4.09 0.75
C ALA A 58 -18.92 3.82 0.17
N ARG A 59 -17.94 4.68 0.50
CA ARG A 59 -16.58 4.67 -0.04
C ARG A 59 -15.56 4.34 1.04
N LEU A 60 -14.57 3.53 0.66
CA LEU A 60 -13.64 2.97 1.61
C LEU A 60 -12.20 2.95 1.09
N ALA A 61 -11.27 3.27 1.97
CA ALA A 61 -9.86 2.93 1.82
C ALA A 61 -9.49 1.80 2.79
N LEU A 62 -9.00 0.66 2.28
CA LEU A 62 -8.40 -0.38 3.11
C LEU A 62 -6.90 -0.09 3.20
N PHE A 63 -6.43 0.27 4.39
CA PHE A 63 -5.06 0.67 4.65
C PHE A 63 -4.22 -0.48 5.21
N LEU A 64 -3.07 -0.71 4.58
CA LEU A 64 -2.10 -1.75 4.90
C LEU A 64 -0.80 -1.08 5.33
N HIS A 65 -0.47 -1.19 6.61
CA HIS A 65 0.69 -0.48 7.15
C HIS A 65 2.02 -1.07 6.68
N GLY A 66 3.08 -0.26 6.67
CA GLY A 66 4.47 -0.71 6.50
C GLY A 66 5.08 -1.34 7.75
N GLY A 67 6.41 -1.39 7.82
CA GLY A 67 7.15 -2.03 8.93
C GLY A 67 7.79 -3.37 8.58
N GLY A 68 8.09 -3.59 7.29
CA GLY A 68 8.89 -4.72 6.82
C GLY A 68 8.25 -6.09 7.06
N TYR A 69 6.91 -6.17 7.14
CA TYR A 69 6.14 -7.36 7.54
C TYR A 69 6.40 -7.89 8.97
N VAL A 70 7.22 -7.20 9.76
CA VAL A 70 7.70 -7.66 11.07
C VAL A 70 7.27 -6.71 12.21
N ALA A 71 6.99 -5.46 11.86
CA ALA A 71 6.60 -4.39 12.77
C ALA A 71 5.48 -3.54 12.15
N GLY A 72 5.10 -2.47 12.85
CA GLY A 72 3.93 -1.66 12.53
C GLY A 72 2.75 -2.01 13.44
N SER A 73 1.84 -1.06 13.61
CA SER A 73 0.63 -1.24 14.41
C SER A 73 -0.37 -0.16 14.06
N LEU A 74 -1.64 -0.40 14.41
CA LEU A 74 -2.67 0.64 14.35
C LEU A 74 -2.29 1.90 15.13
N ARG A 75 -1.47 1.80 16.20
CA ARG A 75 -1.04 2.94 17.02
C ARG A 75 0.02 3.80 16.32
N SER A 76 1.04 3.18 15.73
CA SER A 76 2.13 3.90 15.04
C SER A 76 1.63 4.62 13.78
N TYR A 77 0.60 4.08 13.12
CA TYR A 77 0.06 4.63 11.88
C TYR A 77 -1.07 5.65 12.04
N ARG A 78 -1.54 5.93 13.27
CA ARG A 78 -2.70 6.81 13.50
C ARG A 78 -2.57 8.17 12.83
N GLY A 79 -1.38 8.78 12.88
CA GLY A 79 -1.13 10.08 12.27
C GLY A 79 -1.35 10.04 10.76
N LEU A 80 -0.67 9.11 10.07
CA LEU A 80 -0.78 8.96 8.61
C LEU A 80 -2.20 8.54 8.20
N THR A 81 -2.81 7.55 8.85
CA THR A 81 -4.16 7.10 8.51
C THR A 81 -5.21 8.19 8.70
N THR A 82 -5.03 9.07 9.70
CA THR A 82 -5.89 10.24 9.89
C THR A 82 -5.73 11.23 8.75
N ALA A 83 -4.49 11.57 8.38
CA ALA A 83 -4.21 12.49 7.28
C ALA A 83 -4.73 11.96 5.94
N LEU A 84 -4.57 10.67 5.68
CA LEU A 84 -5.08 9.99 4.48
C LEU A 84 -6.61 9.96 4.47
N ALA A 85 -7.26 9.59 5.57
CA ALA A 85 -8.73 9.59 5.68
C ALA A 85 -9.30 10.98 5.39
N GLN A 86 -8.67 12.03 5.95
CA GLN A 86 -9.06 13.42 5.71
C GLN A 86 -8.85 13.83 4.25
N ALA A 87 -7.68 13.56 3.67
CA ALA A 87 -7.35 13.95 2.30
C ALA A 87 -8.21 13.23 1.26
N CYS A 88 -8.50 11.95 1.48
CA CYS A 88 -9.35 11.15 0.60
C CYS A 88 -10.84 11.46 0.77
N GLY A 89 -11.28 11.91 1.96
CA GLY A 89 -12.69 12.15 2.27
C GLY A 89 -13.51 10.86 2.35
N VAL A 90 -12.91 9.76 2.83
CA VAL A 90 -13.52 8.43 2.91
C VAL A 90 -13.34 7.81 4.28
N SER A 91 -14.16 6.80 4.60
CA SER A 91 -13.91 5.92 5.74
C SER A 91 -12.70 5.03 5.46
N LEU A 92 -11.67 5.09 6.31
CA LEU A 92 -10.45 4.29 6.17
C LEU A 92 -10.46 3.14 7.17
N LEU A 93 -10.30 1.91 6.71
CA LEU A 93 -10.11 0.72 7.54
C LEU A 93 -8.62 0.38 7.60
N ALA A 94 -7.96 0.63 8.73
CA ALA A 94 -6.58 0.23 8.95
C ALA A 94 -6.54 -1.18 9.55
N LEU A 95 -5.77 -2.06 8.93
CA LEU A 95 -5.65 -3.48 9.31
C LEU A 95 -4.45 -3.71 10.23
N ASP A 96 -4.63 -4.54 11.27
CA ASP A 96 -3.57 -5.03 12.15
C ASP A 96 -3.24 -6.47 11.77
N TYR A 97 -2.71 -6.64 10.55
CA TYR A 97 -2.47 -7.96 9.97
C TYR A 97 -1.33 -8.70 10.68
N ARG A 98 -1.33 -10.03 10.60
CA ARG A 98 -0.35 -10.90 11.26
C ARG A 98 1.07 -10.62 10.75
N LEU A 99 2.02 -10.53 11.70
CA LEU A 99 3.42 -10.17 11.43
C LEU A 99 4.36 -11.37 11.58
N ALA A 100 5.43 -11.34 10.80
CA ALA A 100 6.57 -12.23 10.97
C ALA A 100 7.42 -11.84 12.20
N PRO A 101 8.19 -12.79 12.77
CA PRO A 101 8.32 -14.20 12.38
C PRO A 101 7.24 -15.12 12.95
N GLU A 102 6.35 -14.65 13.83
CA GLU A 102 5.29 -15.46 14.43
C GLU A 102 4.33 -16.00 13.36
N HIS A 103 4.11 -15.19 12.32
CA HIS A 103 3.30 -15.51 11.16
C HIS A 103 4.02 -15.08 9.88
N PRO A 104 4.92 -15.92 9.33
CA PRO A 104 5.65 -15.62 8.10
C PRO A 104 4.71 -15.59 6.89
N PHE A 105 5.25 -15.27 5.70
CA PHE A 105 4.52 -15.36 4.45
C PHE A 105 3.81 -16.74 4.30
N PRO A 106 2.55 -16.80 3.86
CA PRO A 106 1.71 -15.72 3.32
C PRO A 106 0.68 -15.13 4.32
N ALA A 107 0.89 -15.23 5.64
CA ALA A 107 -0.15 -14.89 6.63
C ALA A 107 -0.72 -13.47 6.50
N ALA A 108 0.14 -12.46 6.29
CA ALA A 108 -0.31 -11.09 6.06
C ALA A 108 -1.18 -10.95 4.80
N LEU A 109 -0.84 -11.66 3.72
CA LEU A 109 -1.61 -11.66 2.47
C LEU A 109 -2.98 -12.30 2.65
N GLU A 110 -3.05 -13.42 3.37
CA GLU A 110 -4.31 -14.07 3.73
C GLU A 110 -5.23 -13.11 4.50
N ASP A 111 -4.70 -12.41 5.50
CA ASP A 111 -5.45 -11.47 6.32
C ASP A 111 -6.08 -10.33 5.49
N VAL A 112 -5.33 -9.81 4.51
CA VAL A 112 -5.82 -8.77 3.61
C VAL A 112 -6.91 -9.31 2.69
N CYS A 113 -6.69 -10.47 2.07
CA CYS A 113 -7.68 -11.09 1.18
C CYS A 113 -8.96 -11.46 1.94
N ASP A 114 -8.86 -12.00 3.15
CA ASP A 114 -10.00 -12.35 4.00
C ASP A 114 -10.79 -11.11 4.40
N THR A 115 -10.10 -10.03 4.77
CA THR A 115 -10.73 -8.74 5.10
C THR A 115 -11.42 -8.15 3.87
N TYR A 116 -10.79 -8.20 2.69
CA TYR A 116 -11.41 -7.72 1.46
C TYR A 116 -12.66 -8.52 1.10
N CYS A 117 -12.60 -9.86 1.14
CA CYS A 117 -13.76 -10.72 0.92
C CYS A 117 -14.88 -10.46 1.94
N TRP A 118 -14.52 -10.18 3.19
CA TRP A 118 -15.46 -9.82 4.26
C TRP A 118 -16.19 -8.50 3.99
N LEU A 119 -15.53 -7.52 3.38
CA LEU A 119 -16.16 -6.26 2.92
C LEU A 119 -17.16 -6.55 1.79
N LEU A 120 -16.77 -7.36 0.81
CA LEU A 120 -17.66 -7.74 -0.31
C LEU A 120 -18.89 -8.51 0.19
N ALA A 121 -18.72 -9.43 1.13
CA ALA A 121 -19.81 -10.18 1.75
C ALA A 121 -20.82 -9.29 2.51
N ARG A 122 -20.44 -8.04 2.82
CA ARG A 122 -21.30 -7.01 3.41
C ARG A 122 -21.94 -6.09 2.37
N ASN A 123 -21.93 -6.50 1.11
CA ASN A 123 -22.45 -5.74 -0.02
C ASN A 123 -21.70 -4.44 -0.31
N MET A 124 -20.43 -4.33 0.12
CA MET A 124 -19.60 -3.23 -0.35
C MET A 124 -19.29 -3.44 -1.82
N ASN A 125 -19.56 -2.41 -2.63
CA ASN A 125 -19.24 -2.44 -4.04
C ASN A 125 -17.71 -2.36 -4.21
N PRO A 126 -17.06 -3.31 -4.91
CA PRO A 126 -15.62 -3.26 -5.17
C PRO A 126 -15.17 -1.96 -5.85
N GLU A 127 -16.04 -1.35 -6.68
CA GLU A 127 -15.79 -0.07 -7.35
C GLU A 127 -15.86 1.14 -6.38
N GLN A 128 -16.16 0.92 -5.10
CA GLN A 128 -16.11 1.94 -4.05
C GLN A 128 -14.99 1.69 -3.03
N ILE A 129 -14.10 0.71 -3.30
CA ILE A 129 -12.97 0.37 -2.44
C ILE A 129 -11.68 0.77 -3.15
N VAL A 130 -10.75 1.39 -2.42
CA VAL A 130 -9.34 1.52 -2.81
C VAL A 130 -8.45 0.82 -1.79
N LEU A 131 -7.34 0.23 -2.23
CA LEU A 131 -6.28 -0.19 -1.32
C LEU A 131 -5.26 0.94 -1.18
N ILE A 132 -4.76 1.15 0.03
CA ILE A 132 -3.66 2.06 0.29
C ILE A 132 -2.64 1.32 1.15
N GLY A 133 -1.37 1.35 0.81
CA GLY A 133 -0.35 0.78 1.67
C GLY A 133 1.01 1.40 1.47
N ASP A 134 1.79 1.46 2.55
CA ASP A 134 3.13 2.01 2.57
C ASP A 134 4.20 0.92 2.76
N SER A 135 5.38 1.08 2.17
CA SER A 135 6.51 0.16 2.36
C SER A 135 6.11 -1.31 2.09
N ALA A 136 6.31 -2.20 3.06
CA ALA A 136 5.81 -3.58 3.03
C ALA A 136 4.30 -3.68 2.77
N GLY A 137 3.49 -2.78 3.34
CA GLY A 137 2.05 -2.70 3.09
C GLY A 137 1.70 -2.30 1.65
N GLY A 138 2.55 -1.51 1.00
CA GLY A 138 2.44 -1.19 -0.43
C GLY A 138 2.68 -2.41 -1.31
N GLY A 139 3.73 -3.18 -1.02
CA GLY A 139 3.96 -4.49 -1.65
C GLY A 139 2.81 -5.47 -1.40
N LEU A 140 2.32 -5.51 -0.15
CA LEU A 140 1.18 -6.33 0.25
C LEU A 140 -0.11 -5.97 -0.50
N ALA A 141 -0.35 -4.68 -0.76
CA ALA A 141 -1.48 -4.23 -1.56
C ALA A 141 -1.43 -4.82 -2.96
N ILE A 142 -0.27 -4.74 -3.64
CA ILE A 142 -0.08 -5.32 -4.97
C ILE A 142 -0.26 -6.84 -4.94
N ALA A 143 0.36 -7.54 -3.98
CA ALA A 143 0.21 -8.99 -3.81
C ALA A 143 -1.26 -9.40 -3.62
N ALA A 144 -2.03 -8.62 -2.84
CA ALA A 144 -3.46 -8.85 -2.66
C ALA A 144 -4.24 -8.68 -3.97
N LEU A 145 -3.95 -7.63 -4.76
CA LEU A 145 -4.60 -7.46 -6.07
C LEU A 145 -4.35 -8.65 -7.00
N ILE A 146 -3.11 -9.12 -7.07
CA ILE A 146 -2.71 -10.29 -7.87
C ILE A 146 -3.47 -11.53 -7.39
N ARG A 147 -3.46 -11.80 -6.08
CA ARG A 147 -4.16 -12.96 -5.50
C ARG A 147 -5.68 -12.91 -5.76
N LEU A 148 -6.31 -11.75 -5.60
CA LEU A 148 -7.74 -11.57 -5.84
C LEU A 148 -8.09 -11.77 -7.31
N ARG A 149 -7.27 -11.22 -8.23
CA ARG A 149 -7.42 -11.39 -9.68
C ARG A 149 -7.36 -12.87 -10.05
N ASP A 150 -6.33 -13.57 -9.59
CA ASP A 150 -6.10 -14.98 -9.91
C ASP A 150 -7.22 -15.88 -9.34
N ALA A 151 -7.85 -15.46 -8.24
CA ALA A 151 -9.02 -16.11 -7.65
C ALA A 151 -10.36 -15.75 -8.33
N GLY A 152 -10.36 -14.87 -9.35
CA GLY A 152 -11.57 -14.40 -10.01
C GLY A 152 -12.46 -13.50 -9.13
N ILE A 153 -11.90 -12.92 -8.07
CA ILE A 153 -12.62 -12.02 -7.16
C ILE A 153 -12.61 -10.61 -7.79
N PRO A 154 -13.74 -9.89 -7.80
CA PRO A 154 -13.78 -8.50 -8.28
C PRO A 154 -12.72 -7.63 -7.58
N LEU A 155 -11.94 -6.89 -8.36
CA LEU A 155 -10.86 -6.07 -7.84
C LEU A 155 -11.37 -4.71 -7.33
N PRO A 156 -10.67 -4.09 -6.35
CA PRO A 156 -10.96 -2.73 -5.92
C PRO A 156 -10.76 -1.74 -7.08
N LYS A 157 -11.32 -0.54 -6.91
CA LYS A 157 -11.30 0.51 -7.93
C LYS A 157 -9.90 0.92 -8.36
N ALA A 158 -8.99 1.01 -7.39
CA ALA A 158 -7.60 1.43 -7.57
C ALA A 158 -6.76 1.00 -6.36
N ALA A 159 -5.44 1.13 -6.46
CA ALA A 159 -4.54 1.07 -5.32
C ALA A 159 -3.54 2.22 -5.30
N VAL A 160 -3.16 2.65 -4.09
CA VAL A 160 -2.15 3.67 -3.83
C VAL A 160 -1.02 3.04 -3.02
N CYS A 161 0.18 3.08 -3.56
CA CYS A 161 1.37 2.48 -2.98
C CYS A 161 2.37 3.59 -2.63
N LEU A 162 2.67 3.74 -1.34
CA LEU A 162 3.61 4.72 -0.83
C LEU A 162 4.94 3.98 -0.57
N SER A 163 6.02 4.41 -1.22
CA SER A 163 7.35 3.79 -1.09
C SER A 163 7.33 2.26 -1.08
N PRO A 164 6.61 1.58 -2.01
CA PRO A 164 6.33 0.16 -1.86
C PRO A 164 7.60 -0.69 -1.93
N TRP A 165 7.69 -1.68 -1.04
CA TRP A 165 8.74 -2.68 -1.09
C TRP A 165 8.26 -3.88 -1.94
N LEU A 166 8.89 -4.07 -3.10
CA LEU A 166 8.38 -4.93 -4.18
C LEU A 166 9.33 -6.10 -4.52
N ASP A 167 10.58 -6.02 -4.07
CA ASP A 167 11.64 -6.99 -4.24
C ASP A 167 12.37 -7.28 -2.91
N LEU A 168 12.12 -8.46 -2.36
CA LEU A 168 12.76 -8.97 -1.14
C LEU A 168 14.18 -9.52 -1.38
N SER A 169 14.68 -9.52 -2.62
CA SER A 169 16.05 -9.93 -2.94
C SER A 169 17.07 -8.81 -2.72
N LEU A 170 16.61 -7.56 -2.64
CA LEU A 170 17.41 -6.34 -2.50
C LEU A 170 18.39 -6.15 -3.69
N ALA A 171 17.98 -6.54 -4.89
CA ALA A 171 18.84 -6.49 -6.07
C ALA A 171 18.97 -5.09 -6.70
N SER A 172 18.06 -4.17 -6.39
CA SER A 172 18.02 -2.86 -7.06
C SER A 172 19.24 -1.97 -6.75
N PRO A 173 19.78 -1.22 -7.73
CA PRO A 173 20.95 -0.36 -7.52
C PRO A 173 20.77 0.70 -6.42
N SER A 174 19.56 1.25 -6.29
CA SER A 174 19.19 2.21 -5.24
C SER A 174 19.44 1.70 -3.82
N ILE A 175 19.41 0.38 -3.57
CA ILE A 175 19.72 -0.21 -2.26
C ILE A 175 21.12 0.21 -1.79
N GLN A 176 22.10 0.20 -2.69
CA GLN A 176 23.47 0.61 -2.38
C GLN A 176 23.69 2.11 -2.56
N ALA A 177 23.14 2.69 -3.64
CA ALA A 177 23.35 4.10 -3.95
C ALA A 177 22.78 5.04 -2.88
N ASN A 178 21.63 4.69 -2.29
CA ASN A 178 20.96 5.48 -1.25
C ASN A 178 21.26 4.99 0.18
N ASN A 179 22.14 3.99 0.34
CA ASN A 179 22.58 3.55 1.65
C ASN A 179 23.31 4.68 2.39
N GLY A 180 22.79 5.08 3.55
CA GLY A 180 23.33 6.22 4.28
C GLY A 180 22.90 7.58 3.72
N VAL A 181 21.88 7.62 2.87
CA VAL A 181 21.06 8.82 2.62
C VAL A 181 19.76 8.66 3.40
N ASP A 182 19.07 7.55 3.14
CA ASP A 182 17.84 7.12 3.81
C ASP A 182 18.04 6.78 5.31
N TYR A 183 16.94 6.67 6.06
CA TYR A 183 16.96 6.15 7.42
C TYR A 183 16.91 4.63 7.51
N LEU A 184 16.38 3.97 6.48
CA LEU A 184 16.57 2.54 6.31
C LEU A 184 18.02 2.22 5.95
N ASN A 185 18.42 0.97 6.19
CA ASN A 185 19.70 0.45 5.76
C ASN A 185 19.55 -0.99 5.24
N PRO A 186 20.43 -1.45 4.34
CA PRO A 186 20.30 -2.78 3.73
C PRO A 186 20.29 -3.93 4.74
N ASP A 187 21.04 -3.86 5.85
CA ASP A 187 21.06 -4.93 6.86
C ASP A 187 19.67 -5.11 7.52
N LEU A 188 19.03 -3.99 7.86
CA LEU A 188 17.67 -3.99 8.44
C LEU A 188 16.65 -4.56 7.46
N VAL A 189 16.70 -4.14 6.20
CA VAL A 189 15.78 -4.60 5.15
C VAL A 189 15.98 -6.10 4.90
N ALA A 190 17.23 -6.56 4.81
CA ALA A 190 17.55 -7.98 4.62
C ALA A 190 17.04 -8.84 5.79
N ALA A 191 17.22 -8.39 7.03
CA ALA A 191 16.71 -9.11 8.20
C ALA A 191 15.17 -9.20 8.21
N CYS A 192 14.46 -8.15 7.78
CA CYS A 192 13.01 -8.20 7.62
C CYS A 192 12.59 -9.21 6.54
N ALA A 193 13.30 -9.24 5.40
CA ALA A 193 13.03 -10.18 4.31
C ALA A 193 13.22 -11.63 4.79
N ASP A 194 14.32 -11.92 5.47
CA ASP A 194 14.61 -13.25 6.02
C ASP A 194 13.53 -13.74 6.99
N LEU A 195 13.10 -12.85 7.92
CA LEU A 195 12.06 -13.17 8.89
C LEU A 195 10.71 -13.44 8.21
N TYR A 196 10.36 -12.66 7.19
CA TYR A 196 9.09 -12.78 6.47
C TYR A 196 9.05 -14.00 5.54
N LEU A 197 10.11 -14.21 4.75
CA LEU A 197 10.22 -15.31 3.80
C LEU A 197 10.37 -16.67 4.50
N SER A 198 10.99 -16.71 5.69
CA SER A 198 11.20 -17.95 6.44
C SER A 198 11.85 -19.07 5.60
N GLY A 199 12.82 -18.69 4.76
CA GLY A 199 13.55 -19.61 3.87
C GLY A 199 12.95 -19.79 2.47
N LEU A 200 11.86 -19.09 2.13
CA LEU A 200 11.36 -19.02 0.75
C LEU A 200 12.30 -18.22 -0.17
N ASP A 201 12.22 -18.52 -1.46
CA ASP A 201 12.94 -17.76 -2.49
C ASP A 201 12.48 -16.28 -2.47
N PRO A 202 13.38 -15.30 -2.36
CA PRO A 202 13.03 -13.89 -2.41
C PRO A 202 12.38 -13.47 -3.74
N HIS A 203 12.45 -14.27 -4.81
CA HIS A 203 11.74 -14.00 -6.07
C HIS A 203 10.32 -14.58 -6.11
N THR A 204 9.82 -15.14 -5.00
CA THR A 204 8.45 -15.67 -4.91
C THR A 204 7.44 -14.56 -5.25
N PRO A 205 6.65 -14.68 -6.35
CA PRO A 205 5.89 -13.55 -6.92
C PRO A 205 4.92 -12.83 -5.97
N LEU A 206 4.31 -13.54 -5.02
CA LEU A 206 3.39 -12.92 -4.06
C LEU A 206 4.09 -12.38 -2.81
N ALA A 207 5.37 -12.69 -2.61
CA ALA A 207 6.23 -12.08 -1.60
C ALA A 207 6.99 -10.87 -2.17
N SER A 208 7.41 -10.97 -3.44
CA SER A 208 8.06 -9.93 -4.23
C SER A 208 7.27 -9.68 -5.53
N PRO A 209 6.25 -8.80 -5.49
CA PRO A 209 5.39 -8.52 -6.64
C PRO A 209 6.10 -7.98 -7.88
N LEU A 210 7.35 -7.52 -7.77
CA LEU A 210 8.17 -7.15 -8.93
C LEU A 210 8.29 -8.27 -9.97
N TYR A 211 8.25 -9.54 -9.53
CA TYR A 211 8.41 -10.72 -10.38
C TYR A 211 7.09 -11.39 -10.78
N ALA A 212 5.96 -10.78 -10.44
CA ALA A 212 4.65 -11.34 -10.72
C ALA A 212 4.12 -10.97 -12.12
N ASP A 213 3.12 -11.71 -12.56
CA ASP A 213 2.31 -11.30 -13.70
C ASP A 213 1.35 -10.17 -13.27
N LEU A 214 1.42 -9.03 -13.95
CA LEU A 214 0.74 -7.78 -13.59
C LEU A 214 -0.47 -7.45 -14.48
N HIS A 215 -0.87 -8.34 -15.40
CA HIS A 215 -2.01 -8.07 -16.27
C HIS A 215 -3.31 -7.86 -15.48
N ASN A 216 -4.25 -7.08 -16.04
CA ASN A 216 -5.59 -6.85 -15.49
C ASN A 216 -5.64 -6.36 -14.01
N LEU A 217 -4.56 -5.76 -13.50
CA LEU A 217 -4.62 -5.04 -12.23
C LEU A 217 -5.38 -3.71 -12.40
N PRO A 218 -6.03 -3.19 -11.33
CA PRO A 218 -6.68 -1.88 -11.38
C PRO A 218 -5.64 -0.76 -11.49
N PRO A 219 -6.07 0.50 -11.77
CA PRO A 219 -5.18 1.64 -11.77
C PRO A 219 -4.36 1.77 -10.49
N LEU A 220 -3.09 2.14 -10.64
CA LEU A 220 -2.12 2.28 -9.56
C LEU A 220 -1.60 3.71 -9.48
N LEU A 221 -1.55 4.26 -8.28
CA LEU A 221 -0.70 5.41 -7.94
C LEU A 221 0.49 4.89 -7.13
N ILE A 222 1.71 5.18 -7.57
CA ILE A 222 2.95 4.86 -6.85
C ILE A 222 3.68 6.16 -6.55
N GLN A 223 3.88 6.46 -5.27
CA GLN A 223 4.69 7.57 -4.82
C GLN A 223 5.97 7.03 -4.18
N VAL A 224 7.13 7.45 -4.67
CA VAL A 224 8.44 7.00 -4.17
C VAL A 224 9.41 8.18 -4.10
N GLY A 225 10.31 8.20 -3.14
CA GLY A 225 11.34 9.22 -3.00
C GLY A 225 12.57 8.95 -3.85
N SER A 226 13.25 9.98 -4.37
CA SER A 226 14.49 9.76 -5.12
C SER A 226 15.66 9.36 -4.23
N ALA A 227 15.59 9.65 -2.92
CA ALA A 227 16.63 9.42 -1.93
C ALA A 227 16.37 8.20 -1.02
N GLU A 228 15.47 7.29 -1.42
CA GLU A 228 15.13 6.08 -0.67
C GLU A 228 15.67 4.79 -1.30
N LEU A 229 15.80 3.73 -0.49
CA LEU A 229 16.33 2.43 -0.90
C LEU A 229 15.52 1.78 -2.03
N PHE A 230 14.21 2.01 -2.07
CA PHE A 230 13.23 1.33 -2.95
C PHE A 230 12.91 2.10 -4.24
N CYS A 231 13.66 3.16 -4.55
CA CYS A 231 13.42 4.02 -5.71
C CYS A 231 13.47 3.26 -7.05
N ASP A 232 14.51 2.46 -7.28
CA ASP A 232 14.70 1.80 -8.58
C ASP A 232 13.71 0.65 -8.79
N GLU A 233 13.38 -0.15 -7.75
CA GLU A 233 12.36 -1.19 -7.88
C GLU A 233 10.97 -0.61 -8.15
N ALA A 234 10.61 0.55 -7.58
CA ALA A 234 9.34 1.20 -7.89
C ALA A 234 9.28 1.67 -9.35
N ARG A 235 10.40 2.17 -9.89
CA ARG A 235 10.52 2.53 -11.32
C ARG A 235 10.40 1.31 -12.22
N GLU A 236 11.11 0.24 -11.89
CA GLU A 236 11.09 -1.02 -12.64
C GLU A 236 9.68 -1.63 -12.65
N PHE A 237 9.04 -1.72 -11.48
CA PHE A 237 7.67 -2.20 -11.35
C PHE A 237 6.69 -1.38 -12.18
N ALA A 238 6.78 -0.05 -12.14
CA ALA A 238 5.90 0.81 -12.93
C ALA A 238 6.05 0.54 -14.44
N GLN A 239 7.28 0.33 -14.91
CA GLN A 239 7.53 -0.04 -16.31
C GLN A 239 6.94 -1.41 -16.66
N HIS A 240 7.11 -2.41 -15.81
CA HIS A 240 6.53 -3.75 -15.99
C HIS A 240 5.01 -3.72 -16.02
N ALA A 241 4.38 -3.00 -15.09
CA ALA A 241 2.94 -2.85 -15.01
C ALA A 241 2.37 -2.11 -16.24
N GLN A 242 3.04 -1.05 -16.70
CA GLN A 242 2.68 -0.35 -17.94
C GLN A 242 2.81 -1.25 -19.17
N ALA A 243 3.88 -2.06 -19.26
CA ALA A 243 4.05 -3.05 -20.33
C ALA A 243 2.95 -4.13 -20.31
N ALA A 244 2.37 -4.41 -19.13
CA ALA A 244 1.21 -5.28 -18.95
C ALA A 244 -0.15 -4.57 -19.16
N ASN A 245 -0.15 -3.33 -19.66
CA ASN A 245 -1.33 -2.47 -19.90
C ASN A 245 -2.10 -2.06 -18.63
N VAL A 246 -1.43 -1.96 -17.49
CA VAL A 246 -1.99 -1.36 -16.27
C VAL A 246 -1.86 0.17 -16.34
N ASP A 247 -2.91 0.89 -15.93
CA ASP A 247 -2.84 2.36 -15.77
C ASP A 247 -2.02 2.68 -14.52
N VAL A 248 -0.79 3.16 -14.71
CA VAL A 248 0.14 3.47 -13.62
C VAL A 248 0.53 4.94 -13.66
N THR A 249 0.25 5.63 -12.57
CA THR A 249 0.83 6.94 -12.25
C THR A 249 2.00 6.75 -11.30
N LEU A 250 3.23 6.93 -11.77
CA LEU A 250 4.43 6.94 -10.94
C LEU A 250 4.84 8.39 -10.67
N GLU A 251 4.96 8.73 -9.38
CA GLU A 251 5.44 10.01 -8.90
C GLU A 251 6.73 9.80 -8.12
N VAL A 252 7.85 10.24 -8.69
CA VAL A 252 9.14 10.23 -7.98
C VAL A 252 9.39 11.60 -7.39
N TRP A 253 9.44 11.67 -6.06
CA TRP A 253 9.57 12.89 -5.28
C TRP A 253 11.04 13.17 -4.97
N ASP A 254 11.51 14.34 -5.39
CA ASP A 254 12.92 14.68 -5.30
C ASP A 254 13.39 14.85 -3.85
N GLU A 255 14.57 14.33 -3.54
CA GLU A 255 15.21 14.30 -2.23
C GLU A 255 14.41 13.62 -1.09
N MET A 256 13.23 13.08 -1.40
CA MET A 256 12.42 12.38 -0.40
C MET A 256 13.01 11.00 -0.07
N ILE A 257 12.96 10.70 1.23
CA ILE A 257 13.39 9.43 1.83
C ILE A 257 12.20 8.47 1.96
N HIS A 258 12.46 7.26 2.45
CA HIS A 258 11.43 6.25 2.64
C HIS A 258 10.26 6.77 3.47
N ASP A 259 9.02 6.45 3.06
CA ASP A 259 7.78 6.78 3.78
C ASP A 259 7.73 8.24 4.27
N TRP A 260 8.23 9.21 3.49
CA TRP A 260 8.27 10.62 3.92
C TRP A 260 6.88 11.17 4.27
N HIS A 261 5.80 10.57 3.76
CA HIS A 261 4.40 10.83 4.13
C HIS A 261 4.16 10.73 5.63
N MET A 262 4.89 9.83 6.30
CA MET A 262 4.87 9.73 7.75
C MET A 262 5.21 11.07 8.38
N LEU A 263 6.09 11.90 7.80
CA LEU A 263 6.54 13.19 8.33
C LEU A 263 5.64 14.39 7.99
N HIS A 264 4.37 14.18 7.59
CA HIS A 264 3.47 15.25 7.13
C HIS A 264 3.24 16.41 8.11
N TRP A 265 3.46 16.26 9.42
CA TRP A 265 3.39 17.41 10.34
C TRP A 265 4.59 18.36 10.23
N LEU A 266 5.73 17.92 9.69
CA LEU A 266 6.92 18.76 9.48
C LEU A 266 7.10 19.09 8.00
N GLU A 267 7.09 18.07 7.15
CA GLU A 267 7.56 18.15 5.77
C GLU A 267 6.45 18.65 4.82
N PRO A 268 6.60 19.84 4.20
CA PRO A 268 5.64 20.33 3.21
C PRO A 268 5.43 19.38 2.02
N GLN A 269 6.47 18.72 1.53
CA GLN A 269 6.36 17.78 0.42
C GLN A 269 5.52 16.55 0.81
N ALA A 270 5.60 16.09 2.06
CA ALA A 270 4.75 15.02 2.58
C ALA A 270 3.26 15.41 2.60
N ARG A 271 2.94 16.66 2.99
CA ARG A 271 1.55 17.17 2.92
C ARG A 271 1.07 17.28 1.47
N ALA A 272 1.93 17.73 0.57
CA ALA A 272 1.60 17.81 -0.85
C ALA A 272 1.36 16.42 -1.45
N ALA A 273 2.18 15.42 -1.11
CA ALA A 273 2.03 14.04 -1.53
C ALA A 273 0.70 13.44 -1.04
N ILE A 274 0.35 13.62 0.25
CA ILE A 274 -0.94 13.19 0.81
C ILE A 274 -2.12 13.89 0.13
N ALA A 275 -2.01 15.18 -0.20
CA ALA A 275 -3.06 15.89 -0.94
C ALA A 275 -3.24 15.32 -2.36
N GLN A 276 -2.16 14.95 -3.05
CA GLN A 276 -2.22 14.29 -4.36
C GLN A 276 -2.86 12.90 -4.27
N ILE A 277 -2.55 12.11 -3.24
CA ILE A 277 -3.24 10.84 -2.94
C ILE A 277 -4.74 11.08 -2.77
N GLY A 278 -5.13 12.08 -1.98
CA GLY A 278 -6.54 12.43 -1.79
C GLY A 278 -7.26 12.76 -3.09
N ALA A 279 -6.64 13.60 -3.94
CA ALA A 279 -7.19 13.94 -5.25
C ALA A 279 -7.30 12.73 -6.18
N TYR A 280 -6.31 11.84 -6.17
CA TYR A 280 -6.33 10.59 -6.95
C TYR A 280 -7.48 9.68 -6.51
N VAL A 281 -7.61 9.42 -5.21
CA VAL A 281 -8.66 8.56 -4.65
C VAL A 281 -10.05 9.14 -4.91
N GLN A 282 -10.23 10.45 -4.70
CA GLN A 282 -11.50 11.11 -5.02
C GLN A 282 -11.84 10.98 -6.50
N LYS A 283 -10.89 11.24 -7.40
CA LYS A 283 -11.09 11.08 -8.84
C LYS A 283 -11.48 9.63 -9.19
N ALA A 284 -10.79 8.64 -8.64
CA ALA A 284 -11.08 7.24 -8.89
C ALA A 284 -12.49 6.85 -8.43
N LEU A 285 -12.89 7.25 -7.23
CA LEU A 285 -14.17 6.85 -6.61
C LEU A 285 -15.39 7.66 -7.10
N HIS A 286 -15.18 8.84 -7.70
CA HIS A 286 -16.25 9.67 -8.30
C HIS A 286 -16.46 9.41 -9.80
N GLN A 287 -15.57 8.68 -10.46
CA GLN A 287 -15.77 8.31 -11.86
C GLN A 287 -16.77 7.16 -11.98
N GLU A 288 -18.02 7.51 -12.30
CA GLU A 288 -18.97 6.55 -12.88
C GLU A 288 -18.40 6.04 -14.22
N LYS A 289 -18.45 4.72 -14.45
CA LYS A 289 -18.14 4.16 -15.77
C LYS A 289 -19.05 4.85 -16.79
N LYS A 290 -18.47 5.58 -17.74
CA LYS A 290 -19.17 5.85 -19.01
C LYS A 290 -19.55 4.49 -19.57
N ALA A 291 -20.83 4.14 -19.55
CA ALA A 291 -21.32 2.96 -20.21
C ALA A 291 -20.93 3.06 -21.69
N TYR A 292 -19.99 2.24 -22.15
CA TYR A 292 -19.84 2.00 -23.57
C TYR A 292 -21.10 1.26 -24.02
N SER A 293 -22.08 2.03 -24.49
CA SER A 293 -23.26 1.52 -25.17
C SER A 293 -22.81 0.86 -26.48
N ASN A 294 -22.64 -0.46 -26.47
CA ASN A 294 -22.65 -1.26 -27.68
C ASN A 294 -24.07 -1.25 -28.26
N HIS A 295 -24.46 -0.15 -28.91
CA HIS A 295 -25.55 -0.13 -29.87
C HIS A 295 -24.98 -0.32 -31.27
N THR A 296 -24.54 -1.55 -31.58
CA THR A 296 -24.48 -2.00 -32.96
C THR A 296 -25.91 -2.26 -33.40
N ARG A 297 -26.58 -1.20 -33.90
CA ARG A 297 -27.85 -1.33 -34.61
C ARG A 297 -27.55 -1.95 -35.98
N THR A 298 -27.53 -3.27 -36.05
CA THR A 298 -27.54 -3.99 -37.33
C THR A 298 -28.95 -3.92 -37.90
N THR A 299 -29.20 -2.95 -38.76
CA THR A 299 -30.44 -2.88 -39.56
C THR A 299 -30.28 -3.86 -40.72
N PHE A 300 -30.98 -4.98 -40.68
CA PHE A 300 -31.13 -5.85 -41.86
C PHE A 300 -32.11 -5.18 -42.83
N ILE A 301 -31.61 -4.75 -43.99
CA ILE A 301 -32.46 -4.40 -45.13
C ILE A 301 -32.81 -5.72 -45.82
N LEU A 302 -34.05 -6.17 -45.67
CA LEU A 302 -34.63 -7.23 -46.50
C LEU A 302 -35.02 -6.58 -47.84
N SER A 303 -34.30 -6.93 -48.91
CA SER A 303 -34.77 -6.75 -50.27
C SER A 303 -35.75 -7.87 -50.60
N SER A 304 -36.99 -7.53 -50.89
CA SER A 304 -37.94 -8.41 -51.59
C SER A 304 -38.21 -7.84 -52.98
N GLU A 305 -38.35 -8.77 -53.92
CA GLU A 305 -38.69 -8.64 -55.33
C GLU A 305 -39.84 -7.65 -55.65
#